data_AF-A0A166UXZ4-F1
#
_entry.id   AF-A0A166UXZ4-F1
#
_cell.length_a   1.000
_cell.length_b   1.000
_cell.length_c   1.000
_cell.angle_alpha   90.00
_cell.angle_beta   90.00
_cell.angle_gamma   90.00
#
_symmetry.space_group_name_H-M   'P 1'
#
loop_
_entity.id
_entity.type
_entity.pdbx_description
1 polymer ?
#
loop_
_entity_poly.entity_id
_entity_poly.type
_entity_poly.pdbx_seq_one_letter_code
_entity_poly.pdbx_strand_id
1 'polypeptide(L)'
;MAPSISIARRTRRNCAYFRDKMVAQTLSSLNPFKLLHYDVNTGNLKTFWCPAYCDTPIDICNWENYRQLHDFRYPCCLCPSEAPGDSMKYTECHILRTKQSSREDLGQWTAVCSERACGYNVRLEDCFMAAGFQCKNYPLRTPPLSANSLLQLALMMSSEQTAIDELLRLDSSNGFTRHFCPFIVVDLTAQSDSEEEKVTTPSMELD
;
A
#
# COMPACT_ATOMS: atom_id res chain seq x y z
N MET A 1 -3.42 -51.98 -12.02
CA MET A 1 -2.76 -51.11 -13.01
C MET A 1 -3.04 -49.66 -12.60
N ALA A 2 -2.05 -48.97 -12.07
CA ALA A 2 -2.18 -47.55 -11.70
C ALA A 2 -1.88 -46.69 -12.94
N PRO A 3 -2.63 -45.59 -13.19
CA PRO A 3 -2.35 -44.73 -14.32
C PRO A 3 -1.03 -44.00 -14.06
N SER A 4 -0.07 -44.24 -14.94
CA SER A 4 1.17 -43.47 -15.04
C SER A 4 0.82 -42.04 -15.47
N ILE A 5 0.73 -41.14 -14.50
CA ILE A 5 0.65 -39.70 -14.75
C ILE A 5 1.99 -39.28 -15.37
N SER A 6 2.00 -39.07 -16.68
CA SER A 6 3.13 -38.46 -17.37
C SER A 6 3.28 -37.04 -16.86
N ILE A 7 4.20 -36.83 -15.91
CA ILE A 7 4.64 -35.50 -15.49
C ILE A 7 5.28 -34.86 -16.72
N ALA A 8 4.52 -34.00 -17.40
CA ALA A 8 5.06 -33.14 -18.44
C ALA A 8 6.31 -32.44 -17.86
N ARG A 9 7.46 -32.65 -18.49
CA ARG A 9 8.72 -31.96 -18.19
C ARG A 9 8.54 -30.45 -18.42
N ARG A 10 7.91 -29.76 -17.47
CA ARG A 10 7.81 -28.30 -17.43
C ARG A 10 9.01 -27.73 -16.65
N THR A 11 9.88 -27.06 -17.39
CA THR A 11 10.68 -25.87 -17.02
C THR A 11 11.20 -25.70 -15.58
N ARG A 12 11.89 -26.69 -15.00
CA ARG A 12 12.76 -26.46 -13.81
C ARG A 12 13.83 -25.37 -14.03
N ARG A 13 14.12 -24.97 -15.27
CA ARG A 13 15.18 -24.00 -15.63
C ARG A 13 14.87 -22.55 -15.23
N ASN A 14 13.60 -22.16 -15.11
CA ASN A 14 13.25 -20.76 -14.81
C ASN A 14 13.30 -20.45 -13.31
N CYS A 15 12.93 -21.41 -12.46
CA CYS A 15 12.91 -21.22 -11.00
C CYS A 15 14.32 -20.96 -10.43
N ALA A 16 15.32 -21.75 -10.85
CA ALA A 16 16.71 -21.54 -10.41
C ALA A 16 17.21 -20.14 -10.79
N TYR A 17 16.98 -19.73 -12.05
CA TYR A 17 17.33 -18.39 -12.53
C TYR A 17 16.70 -17.25 -11.71
N PHE A 18 15.41 -17.37 -11.37
CA PHE A 18 14.75 -16.35 -10.55
C PHE A 18 15.20 -16.39 -9.09
N ARG A 19 15.47 -17.58 -8.53
CA ARG A 19 16.03 -17.70 -7.19
C ARG A 19 17.38 -17.02 -7.09
N ASP A 20 18.26 -17.19 -8.07
CA ASP A 20 19.57 -16.50 -8.07
C ASP A 20 19.41 -14.98 -8.07
N LYS A 21 18.44 -14.44 -8.83
CA LYS A 21 18.12 -13.00 -8.82
C LYS A 21 17.51 -12.53 -7.50
N MET A 22 16.64 -13.32 -6.88
CA MET A 22 16.07 -12.99 -5.58
C MET A 22 17.11 -13.06 -4.48
N VAL A 23 17.96 -14.09 -4.49
CA VAL A 23 19.12 -14.21 -3.59
C VAL A 23 20.06 -13.04 -3.80
N ALA A 24 20.32 -12.64 -5.04
CA ALA A 24 21.07 -11.42 -5.32
C ALA A 24 20.35 -10.21 -4.68
N GLN A 25 19.05 -10.03 -4.84
CA GLN A 25 18.33 -8.93 -4.19
C GLN A 25 18.42 -8.97 -2.65
N THR A 26 18.32 -10.15 -2.02
CA THR A 26 18.44 -10.31 -0.56
C THR A 26 19.87 -10.08 -0.07
N LEU A 27 20.89 -10.45 -0.86
CA LEU A 27 22.30 -10.31 -0.51
C LEU A 27 22.91 -8.96 -0.94
N SER A 28 22.29 -8.27 -1.90
CA SER A 28 22.92 -7.16 -2.59
C SER A 28 22.41 -5.81 -2.09
N SER A 29 23.32 -5.07 -1.48
CA SER A 29 23.39 -3.61 -1.53
C SER A 29 23.65 -3.04 -2.94
N LEU A 30 23.67 -3.88 -3.99
CA LEU A 30 24.02 -3.48 -5.37
C LEU A 30 22.88 -2.76 -6.10
N ASN A 31 21.64 -2.85 -5.62
CA ASN A 31 20.55 -2.01 -6.12
C ASN A 31 19.44 -1.89 -5.06
N PRO A 32 19.69 -1.20 -3.94
CA PRO A 32 18.69 -0.99 -2.90
C PRO A 32 17.47 -0.24 -3.44
N PHE A 33 17.53 0.32 -4.65
CA PHE A 33 16.45 1.10 -5.25
C PHE A 33 15.37 0.25 -5.94
N LYS A 34 15.48 -1.09 -5.95
CA LYS A 34 14.56 -1.95 -6.71
C LYS A 34 14.08 -3.16 -5.91
N LEU A 35 12.80 -3.16 -5.58
CA LEU A 35 12.07 -4.35 -5.15
C LEU A 35 11.66 -5.14 -6.39
N LEU A 36 12.12 -6.38 -6.58
CA LEU A 36 11.66 -7.22 -7.69
C LEU A 36 10.48 -8.10 -7.29
N HIS A 37 9.54 -8.27 -8.21
CA HIS A 37 8.43 -9.21 -8.08
C HIS A 37 8.17 -9.91 -9.41
N TYR A 38 7.50 -11.06 -9.35
CA TYR A 38 7.17 -11.83 -10.55
C TYR A 38 5.97 -11.21 -11.28
N ASP A 39 6.12 -10.90 -12.56
CA ASP A 39 4.99 -10.51 -13.40
C ASP A 39 4.49 -11.72 -14.18
N VAL A 40 3.30 -12.20 -13.79
CA VAL A 40 2.62 -13.33 -14.40
C VAL A 40 2.37 -13.14 -15.89
N ASN A 41 2.15 -11.90 -16.34
CA ASN A 41 1.81 -11.64 -17.74
C ASN A 41 3.02 -11.74 -18.67
N THR A 42 4.19 -11.34 -18.18
CA THR A 42 5.45 -11.40 -18.95
C THR A 42 6.29 -12.64 -18.63
N GLY A 43 5.95 -13.35 -17.56
CA GLY A 43 6.70 -14.49 -17.06
C GLY A 43 8.12 -14.13 -16.56
N ASN A 44 8.36 -12.88 -16.18
CA ASN A 44 9.68 -12.36 -15.80
C ASN A 44 9.63 -11.52 -14.52
N LEU A 45 10.79 -11.27 -13.92
CA LEU A 45 10.92 -10.34 -12.80
C LEU A 45 10.85 -8.91 -13.29
N LYS A 46 10.03 -8.10 -12.62
CA LYS A 46 9.91 -6.65 -12.84
C LYS A 46 10.16 -5.91 -11.55
N THR A 47 10.45 -4.62 -11.67
CA THR A 47 10.46 -3.72 -10.52
C THR A 47 9.02 -3.52 -10.04
N PHE A 48 8.81 -3.79 -8.76
CA PHE A 48 7.60 -3.45 -8.02
C PHE A 48 7.62 -1.96 -7.68
N TRP A 49 6.47 -1.31 -7.84
CA TRP A 49 6.30 0.11 -7.58
C TRP A 49 5.55 0.26 -6.26
N CYS A 50 6.17 0.94 -5.31
CA CYS A 50 5.52 1.14 -4.02
C CYS A 50 4.36 2.13 -4.13
N PRO A 51 3.32 1.94 -3.30
CA PRO A 51 2.17 2.83 -3.33
C PRO A 51 2.61 4.23 -2.91
N ALA A 52 2.14 5.22 -3.68
CA ALA A 52 2.26 6.63 -3.36
C ALA A 52 0.89 7.30 -3.45
N TYR A 53 0.78 8.45 -2.81
CA TYR A 53 -0.31 9.38 -2.97
C TYR A 53 0.26 10.78 -3.15
N CYS A 54 -0.14 11.48 -4.22
CA CYS A 54 0.44 12.78 -4.60
C CYS A 54 1.98 12.75 -4.60
N ASP A 55 2.55 11.69 -5.18
CA ASP A 55 3.99 11.44 -5.31
C ASP A 55 4.75 11.28 -3.98
N THR A 56 4.02 11.22 -2.87
CA THR A 56 4.54 10.90 -1.55
C THR A 56 4.37 9.41 -1.29
N PRO A 57 5.45 8.66 -0.97
CA PRO A 57 5.35 7.24 -0.65
C PRO A 57 4.45 7.00 0.56
N ILE A 58 3.60 5.98 0.48
CA ILE A 58 2.80 5.51 1.61
C ILE A 58 3.68 4.64 2.50
N ASP A 59 3.69 4.93 3.80
CA ASP A 59 4.44 4.13 4.77
C ASP A 59 3.99 2.67 4.74
N ILE A 60 4.95 1.75 4.88
CA ILE A 60 4.70 0.30 4.83
C ILE A 60 3.62 -0.12 5.84
N CYS A 61 3.57 0.53 7.02
CA CYS A 61 2.56 0.23 8.04
C CYS A 61 1.13 0.52 7.56
N ASN A 62 0.96 1.40 6.57
CA ASN A 62 -0.31 1.85 6.04
C ASN A 62 -0.71 1.15 4.72
N TRP A 63 0.11 0.23 4.20
CA TRP A 63 -0.17 -0.42 2.92
C TRP A 63 -1.49 -1.22 2.92
N GLU A 64 -1.87 -1.82 4.05
CA GLU A 64 -3.15 -2.54 4.15
C GLU A 64 -4.33 -1.59 4.07
N ASN A 65 -4.27 -0.44 4.74
CA ASN A 65 -5.30 0.61 4.64
C ASN A 65 -5.37 1.16 3.20
N TYR A 66 -4.21 1.42 2.59
CA TYR A 66 -4.13 1.86 1.20
C TYR A 66 -4.75 0.85 0.23
N ARG A 67 -4.51 -0.46 0.46
CA ARG A 67 -5.07 -1.56 -0.33
C ARG A 67 -6.60 -1.62 -0.32
N GLN A 68 -7.21 -1.23 0.79
CA GLN A 68 -8.67 -1.21 0.91
C GLN A 68 -9.30 -0.14 0.00
N LEU A 69 -8.61 0.99 -0.20
CA LEU A 69 -9.10 2.11 -1.00
C LEU A 69 -8.65 2.07 -2.47
N HIS A 70 -7.48 1.50 -2.75
CA HIS A 70 -6.86 1.51 -4.07
C HIS A 70 -6.77 0.13 -4.70
N ASP A 71 -6.72 0.08 -6.03
CA ASP A 71 -6.37 -1.14 -6.77
C ASP A 71 -4.86 -1.43 -6.67
N PHE A 72 -4.44 -1.62 -5.43
CA PHE A 72 -3.10 -1.96 -5.01
C PHE A 72 -3.06 -3.43 -4.59
N ARG A 73 -1.94 -4.08 -4.89
CA ARG A 73 -1.64 -5.46 -4.50
C ARG A 73 -0.21 -5.54 -4.02
N TYR A 74 0.03 -6.43 -3.06
CA TYR A 74 1.39 -6.73 -2.61
C TYR A 74 2.23 -7.35 -3.73
N PRO A 75 3.57 -7.30 -3.61
CA PRO A 75 4.48 -7.95 -4.55
C PRO A 75 4.08 -9.40 -4.82
N CYS A 76 4.30 -9.88 -6.04
CA CYS A 76 4.08 -11.26 -6.40
C CYS A 76 5.32 -12.09 -6.07
N CYS A 77 5.11 -13.22 -5.40
CA CYS A 77 6.17 -14.20 -5.17
C CYS A 77 6.48 -15.01 -6.44
N LEU A 78 7.41 -15.96 -6.35
CA LEU A 78 7.81 -16.82 -7.47
C LEU A 78 6.91 -18.04 -7.70
N CYS A 79 5.92 -18.32 -6.83
CA CYS A 79 5.02 -19.47 -7.00
C CYS A 79 4.40 -19.59 -8.40
N PRO A 80 3.98 -18.50 -9.08
CA PRO A 80 3.39 -18.63 -10.41
C PRO A 80 4.40 -19.13 -11.46
N SER A 81 5.70 -18.90 -11.26
CA SER A 81 6.76 -19.46 -12.11
C SER A 81 6.99 -20.96 -11.89
N GLU A 82 6.55 -21.50 -10.75
CA GLU A 82 6.63 -22.91 -10.38
C GLU A 82 5.32 -23.67 -10.70
N ALA A 83 4.24 -22.95 -10.99
CA ALA A 83 2.93 -23.53 -11.25
C ALA A 83 2.90 -24.37 -12.55
N PRO A 84 2.24 -25.53 -12.56
CA PRO A 84 2.16 -26.38 -13.74
C PRO A 84 1.23 -25.80 -14.82
N GLY A 85 1.78 -25.02 -15.76
CA GLY A 85 1.10 -24.61 -17.00
C GLY A 85 0.42 -23.27 -16.98
N ASP A 86 -0.60 -23.10 -17.85
CA ASP A 86 -1.41 -21.89 -18.00
C ASP A 86 -2.22 -21.52 -16.73
N SER A 87 -2.04 -22.28 -15.63
CA SER A 87 -2.57 -21.95 -14.32
C SER A 87 -1.74 -20.90 -13.57
N MET A 88 -0.94 -20.09 -14.28
CA MET A 88 -0.17 -19.00 -13.67
C MET A 88 -1.14 -17.96 -13.12
N LYS A 89 -1.51 -18.12 -11.85
CA LYS A 89 -2.31 -17.16 -11.10
C LYS A 89 -1.37 -16.24 -10.34
N TYR A 90 -1.74 -14.97 -10.20
CA TYR A 90 -1.00 -14.03 -9.37
C TYR A 90 -1.04 -14.47 -7.90
N THR A 91 0.12 -14.69 -7.30
CA THR A 91 0.25 -15.10 -5.89
C THR A 91 0.95 -13.99 -5.10
N GLU A 92 0.16 -13.24 -4.34
CA GLU A 92 0.64 -12.15 -3.48
C GLU A 92 1.54 -12.66 -2.35
N CYS A 93 2.50 -11.83 -1.97
CA CYS A 93 3.25 -11.98 -0.73
C CYS A 93 2.43 -11.55 0.50
N HIS A 94 2.77 -12.09 1.66
CA HIS A 94 2.42 -11.51 2.95
C HIS A 94 3.46 -10.49 3.37
N ILE A 95 3.00 -9.34 3.88
CA ILE A 95 3.86 -8.34 4.50
C ILE A 95 3.82 -8.55 6.01
N LEU A 96 4.96 -8.87 6.60
CA LEU A 96 5.07 -9.25 8.01
C LEU A 96 6.12 -8.39 8.69
N ARG A 97 5.83 -7.97 9.93
CA ARG A 97 6.82 -7.35 10.80
C ARG A 97 7.53 -8.42 11.62
N THR A 98 8.85 -8.50 11.52
CA THR A 98 9.69 -9.50 12.17
C THR A 98 9.64 -9.35 13.70
N LYS A 99 9.25 -10.44 14.39
CA LYS A 99 9.05 -10.49 15.86
C LYS A 99 10.18 -11.21 16.64
N GLN A 100 11.15 -11.83 15.96
CA GLN A 100 12.30 -12.57 16.53
C GLN A 100 13.60 -11.92 16.05
N SER A 101 14.80 -12.02 16.63
CA SER A 101 15.36 -12.32 17.97
C SER A 101 16.89 -12.10 17.94
N SER A 102 17.49 -11.85 16.76
CA SER A 102 18.72 -11.08 16.60
C SER A 102 18.41 -9.59 16.83
N ARG A 103 19.28 -8.86 17.53
CA ARG A 103 19.14 -7.41 17.76
C ARG A 103 19.02 -6.59 16.47
N GLU A 104 19.45 -7.15 15.33
CA GLU A 104 19.60 -6.46 14.06
C GLU A 104 18.33 -6.45 13.18
N ASP A 105 17.39 -7.38 13.41
CA ASP A 105 16.20 -7.55 12.53
C ASP A 105 14.85 -7.28 13.22
N LEU A 106 14.90 -6.88 14.49
CA LEU A 106 13.68 -6.70 15.28
C LEU A 106 12.88 -5.49 14.77
N GLY A 107 11.64 -5.74 14.37
CA GLY A 107 10.72 -4.69 13.92
C GLY A 107 10.78 -4.33 12.43
N GLN A 108 11.60 -5.02 11.63
CA GLN A 108 11.66 -4.84 10.17
C GLN A 108 10.48 -5.51 9.45
N TRP A 109 10.07 -4.96 8.32
CA TRP A 109 9.01 -5.36 7.43
C TRP A 109 9.58 -6.24 6.32
N THR A 110 9.01 -7.42 6.17
CA THR A 110 9.44 -8.40 5.17
C THR A 110 8.27 -8.81 4.30
N ALA A 111 8.50 -8.86 2.99
CA ALA A 111 7.61 -9.48 2.03
C ALA A 111 7.99 -10.95 1.86
N VAL A 112 7.12 -11.85 2.29
CA VAL A 112 7.33 -13.30 2.22
C VAL A 112 6.29 -13.96 1.33
N CYS A 113 6.66 -15.05 0.66
CA CYS A 113 5.72 -15.88 -0.09
C CYS A 113 4.53 -16.30 0.80
N SER A 114 3.30 -16.04 0.36
CA SER A 114 2.09 -16.40 1.11
C SER A 114 1.95 -17.91 1.31
N GLU A 115 2.29 -18.68 0.28
CA GLU A 115 2.28 -20.14 0.33
C GLU A 115 3.54 -20.74 0.98
N ARG A 116 4.56 -19.91 1.28
CA ARG A 116 5.88 -20.32 1.79
C ARG A 116 6.59 -21.40 0.96
N ALA A 117 6.23 -21.56 -0.31
CA ALA A 117 6.72 -22.64 -1.17
C ALA A 117 7.99 -22.24 -1.95
N CYS A 118 8.01 -21.03 -2.52
CA CYS A 118 9.04 -20.63 -3.48
C CYS A 118 10.28 -19.94 -2.87
N GLY A 119 10.29 -19.74 -1.54
CA GLY A 119 11.41 -19.10 -0.83
C GLY A 119 11.53 -17.58 -1.02
N TYR A 120 10.55 -16.92 -1.65
CA TYR A 120 10.53 -15.45 -1.76
C TYR A 120 10.51 -14.83 -0.36
N ASN A 121 11.57 -14.08 -0.02
CA ASN A 121 11.72 -13.34 1.23
C ASN A 121 12.58 -12.09 0.96
N VAL A 122 11.98 -10.92 1.11
CA VAL A 122 12.62 -9.62 0.85
C VAL A 122 12.36 -8.68 2.01
N ARG A 123 13.42 -8.04 2.51
CA ARG A 123 13.33 -6.92 3.46
C ARG A 123 12.90 -5.65 2.74
N LEU A 124 11.80 -5.05 3.19
CA LEU A 124 11.20 -3.90 2.52
C LEU A 124 11.91 -2.59 2.89
N GLU A 125 12.45 -2.46 4.10
CA GLU A 125 13.17 -1.26 4.55
C GLU A 125 14.38 -0.94 3.69
N ASP A 126 15.13 -1.97 3.30
CA ASP A 126 16.33 -1.84 2.47
C ASP A 126 15.98 -1.22 1.10
N CYS A 127 14.74 -1.41 0.68
CA CYS A 127 14.19 -0.89 -0.56
C CYS A 127 13.55 0.50 -0.37
N PHE A 128 12.68 0.62 0.63
CA PHE A 128 11.83 1.80 0.85
C PHE A 128 12.61 3.05 1.27
N MET A 129 13.70 2.89 2.03
CA MET A 129 14.53 4.03 2.46
C MET A 129 15.58 4.46 1.41
N ALA A 130 15.68 3.76 0.28
CA ALA A 130 16.72 4.00 -0.69
C ALA A 130 16.39 5.20 -1.62
N ALA A 131 17.34 6.11 -1.83
CA ALA A 131 17.15 7.27 -2.71
C ALA A 131 16.90 6.87 -4.18
N GLY A 132 15.77 7.27 -4.77
CA GLY A 132 15.41 6.87 -6.15
C GLY A 132 14.56 5.61 -6.22
N PHE A 133 13.98 5.19 -5.10
CA PHE A 133 12.99 4.13 -5.04
C PHE A 133 11.73 4.46 -5.85
N GLN A 134 11.23 3.49 -6.62
CA GLN A 134 10.14 3.72 -7.56
C GLN A 134 8.77 3.66 -6.87
N CYS A 135 8.02 4.75 -6.96
CA CYS A 135 6.69 4.86 -6.39
C CYS A 135 5.65 5.20 -7.47
N LYS A 136 4.42 4.77 -7.27
CA LYS A 136 3.30 4.97 -8.20
C LYS A 136 2.01 5.26 -7.43
N ASN A 137 1.24 6.22 -7.96
CA ASN A 137 -0.15 6.42 -7.54
C ASN A 137 -1.03 5.32 -8.16
N TYR A 138 -1.62 4.47 -7.32
CA TYR A 138 -2.59 3.46 -7.76
C TYR A 138 -3.99 4.09 -7.86
N PRO A 139 -4.84 3.66 -8.80
CA PRO A 139 -6.19 4.20 -8.90
C PRO A 139 -7.06 3.74 -7.72
N LEU A 140 -8.03 4.56 -7.32
CA LEU A 140 -9.02 4.18 -6.33
C LEU A 140 -9.92 3.05 -6.86
N ARG A 141 -10.30 2.10 -6.00
CA ARG A 141 -11.25 1.01 -6.35
C ARG A 141 -12.65 1.56 -6.60
N THR A 142 -13.03 2.56 -5.81
CA THR A 142 -14.31 3.27 -5.89
C THR A 142 -14.05 4.77 -5.68
N PRO A 143 -14.80 5.65 -6.36
CA PRO A 143 -14.69 7.08 -6.11
C PRO A 143 -14.96 7.38 -4.62
N PRO A 144 -14.20 8.31 -4.00
CA PRO A 144 -14.28 8.53 -2.56
C PRO A 144 -15.66 9.11 -2.24
N LEU A 145 -16.43 8.38 -1.42
CA LEU A 145 -17.81 8.72 -1.09
C LEU A 145 -17.92 9.86 -0.07
N SER A 146 -16.81 10.29 0.56
CA SER A 146 -16.83 11.32 1.61
C SER A 146 -15.47 11.99 1.85
N ALA A 147 -15.49 13.19 2.46
CA ALA A 147 -14.30 13.92 2.89
C ALA A 147 -13.40 13.14 3.88
N ASN A 148 -13.97 12.22 4.66
CA ASN A 148 -13.21 11.35 5.57
C ASN A 148 -12.22 10.44 4.84
N SER A 149 -12.54 10.03 3.61
CA SER A 149 -11.63 9.24 2.78
C SER A 149 -10.38 10.03 2.39
N LEU A 150 -10.50 11.35 2.15
CA LEU A 150 -9.36 12.20 1.80
C LEU A 150 -8.43 12.45 3.00
N LEU A 151 -9.01 12.66 4.19
CA LEU A 151 -8.25 12.77 5.43
C LEU A 151 -7.46 11.49 5.72
N GLN A 152 -8.09 10.32 5.59
CA GLN A 152 -7.40 9.04 5.73
C GLN A 152 -6.22 8.90 4.77
N LEU A 153 -6.33 9.40 3.52
CA LEU A 153 -5.24 9.33 2.55
C LEU A 153 -4.05 10.19 2.93
N ALA A 154 -4.28 11.42 3.40
CA ALA A 154 -3.21 12.30 3.87
C ALA A 154 -2.47 11.69 5.08
N LEU A 155 -3.24 11.06 5.96
CA LEU A 155 -2.78 10.41 7.17
C LEU A 155 -1.92 9.16 6.92
N MET A 156 -2.20 8.39 5.85
CA MET A 156 -1.41 7.22 5.46
C MET A 156 0.05 7.52 5.03
N MET A 157 0.38 8.79 4.80
CA MET A 157 1.75 9.22 4.46
C MET A 157 2.66 9.31 5.69
N SER A 158 2.11 9.25 6.92
CA SER A 158 2.87 9.32 8.17
C SER A 158 3.03 7.94 8.81
N SER A 159 4.24 7.64 9.29
CA SER A 159 4.50 6.45 10.12
C SER A 159 3.86 6.55 11.51
N GLU A 160 3.50 7.76 11.94
CA GLU A 160 2.85 8.06 13.21
C GLU A 160 1.32 7.87 13.16
N GLN A 161 0.78 7.42 12.03
CA GLN A 161 -0.65 7.29 11.82
C GLN A 161 -1.37 6.51 12.92
N THR A 162 -0.75 5.43 13.41
CA THR A 162 -1.33 4.64 14.50
C THR A 162 -1.52 5.45 15.79
N ALA A 163 -0.56 6.33 16.10
CA ALA A 163 -0.64 7.21 17.26
C ALA A 163 -1.64 8.35 17.06
N ILE A 164 -1.71 8.91 15.83
CA ILE A 164 -2.68 9.95 15.47
C ILE A 164 -4.11 9.40 15.54
N ASP A 165 -4.35 8.21 14.99
CA ASP A 165 -5.67 7.55 15.06
C ASP A 165 -6.07 7.19 16.50
N GLU A 166 -5.11 6.81 17.36
CA GLU A 166 -5.40 6.61 18.79
C GLU A 166 -5.77 7.92 19.48
N LEU A 167 -5.05 9.02 19.22
CA LEU A 167 -5.38 10.34 19.76
C LEU A 167 -6.76 10.82 19.28
N LEU A 168 -7.07 10.70 17.99
CA LEU A 168 -8.38 11.08 17.43
C LEU A 168 -9.53 10.21 17.96
N ARG A 169 -9.27 8.92 18.22
CA ARG A 169 -10.25 8.02 18.88
C ARG A 169 -10.49 8.39 20.33
N LEU A 170 -9.45 8.78 21.06
CA LEU A 170 -9.56 9.24 22.45
C LEU A 170 -10.35 10.55 22.54
N ASP A 171 -10.13 11.50 21.62
CA ASP A 171 -10.87 12.77 21.55
C ASP A 171 -12.34 12.62 21.14
N SER A 172 -12.72 11.51 20.51
CA SER A 172 -14.14 11.22 20.22
C SER A 172 -14.92 10.77 21.47
N SER A 173 -14.24 10.47 22.58
CA SER A 173 -14.85 9.99 23.82
C SER A 173 -14.93 11.03 24.94
N ASN A 174 -14.26 12.18 24.82
CA ASN A 174 -14.38 13.31 25.74
C ASN A 174 -14.20 14.63 24.99
N GLY A 175 -15.09 15.59 25.27
CA GLY A 175 -15.26 16.83 24.50
C GLY A 175 -13.98 17.58 24.15
N PHE A 176 -13.75 17.71 22.84
CA PHE A 176 -13.15 18.82 22.11
C PHE A 176 -12.03 19.61 22.80
N THR A 177 -10.78 19.16 22.62
CA THR A 177 -9.59 20.03 22.71
C THR A 177 -8.86 20.03 21.38
N ARG A 178 -8.80 21.20 20.73
CA ARG A 178 -8.10 21.41 19.44
C ARG A 178 -6.59 21.30 19.65
N HIS A 179 -5.99 20.15 19.30
CA HIS A 179 -4.55 20.07 19.05
C HIS A 179 -4.28 20.28 17.56
N PHE A 180 -3.71 21.43 17.23
CA PHE A 180 -3.24 21.76 15.88
C PHE A 180 -2.01 20.91 15.55
N CYS A 181 -2.13 20.05 14.54
CA CYS A 181 -1.01 19.42 13.87
C CYS A 181 -0.39 20.43 12.89
N PRO A 182 0.92 20.71 12.91
CA PRO A 182 1.52 21.78 12.11
C PRO A 182 1.59 21.50 10.59
N PHE A 183 1.17 20.32 10.13
CA PHE A 183 1.32 19.90 8.72
C PHE A 183 0.02 19.83 7.91
N ILE A 184 -1.13 20.17 8.51
CA ILE A 184 -2.41 20.20 7.78
C ILE A 184 -3.10 21.53 8.06
N VAL A 185 -2.89 22.51 7.18
CA VAL A 185 -3.77 23.68 7.10
C VAL A 185 -4.89 23.33 6.12
N VAL A 186 -6.02 22.85 6.64
CA VAL A 186 -7.27 22.86 5.87
C VAL A 186 -7.92 24.22 6.11
N ASP A 187 -7.84 25.11 5.13
CA ASP A 187 -8.55 26.37 5.15
C ASP A 187 -10.03 26.10 4.81
N LEU A 188 -10.88 26.02 5.83
CA LEU A 188 -12.33 25.92 5.69
C LEU A 188 -12.97 27.30 5.86
N THR A 189 -12.56 28.25 5.01
CA THR A 189 -13.30 29.51 4.83
C THR A 189 -14.31 29.36 3.68
N ALA A 190 -15.28 28.45 3.86
CA ALA A 190 -16.51 28.53 3.09
C ALA A 190 -17.42 29.57 3.76
N GLN A 191 -17.37 30.81 3.24
CA GLN A 191 -18.36 31.84 3.54
C GLN A 191 -19.75 31.28 3.23
N SER A 192 -20.58 31.18 4.27
CA SER A 192 -22.02 30.96 4.13
C SER A 192 -22.68 32.34 4.15
N ASP A 193 -22.87 32.93 2.98
CA ASP A 193 -23.76 34.08 2.82
C ASP A 193 -25.19 33.54 2.89
N SER A 194 -25.84 33.69 4.05
CA SER A 194 -27.27 33.51 4.20
C SER A 194 -27.95 34.86 4.03
N GLU A 195 -28.60 35.04 2.88
CA GLU A 195 -29.55 36.11 2.59
C GLU A 195 -30.74 36.01 3.56
N GLU A 196 -30.97 37.05 4.37
CA GLU A 196 -32.23 37.21 5.11
C GLU A 196 -33.14 38.19 4.37
N GLU A 197 -34.07 37.60 3.63
CA GLU A 197 -35.26 38.20 3.06
C GLU A 197 -36.20 38.67 4.18
N LYS A 198 -36.46 39.98 4.26
CA LYS A 198 -37.59 40.51 5.05
C LYS A 198 -38.50 41.37 4.19
N VAL A 199 -39.50 40.68 3.62
CA VAL A 199 -40.70 41.25 3.01
C VAL A 199 -41.61 41.81 4.12
N THR A 200 -41.98 43.09 4.02
CA THR A 200 -43.22 43.62 4.60
C THR A 200 -43.73 44.81 3.76
N THR A 201 -44.71 44.56 2.91
CA THR A 201 -45.59 45.53 2.22
C THR A 201 -46.84 45.83 3.08
N PRO A 202 -47.79 46.71 2.69
CA PRO A 202 -47.69 48.03 2.05
C PRO A 202 -48.49 49.10 2.85
N SER A 203 -48.26 50.40 2.62
CA SER A 203 -49.22 51.45 3.00
C SER A 203 -49.65 52.24 1.77
N MET A 204 -50.96 52.36 1.66
CA MET A 204 -51.75 52.96 0.59
C MET A 204 -51.55 54.48 0.53
N GLU A 205 -51.34 55.01 -0.67
CA GLU A 205 -51.74 56.37 -1.06
C GLU A 205 -52.49 56.27 -2.39
N LEU A 206 -53.75 56.72 -2.40
CA LEU A 206 -54.50 57.09 -3.59
C LEU A 206 -55.48 58.20 -3.15
N ASP A 207 -55.20 59.39 -3.70
CA ASP A 207 -55.98 60.63 -3.85
C ASP A 207 -56.40 61.44 -2.62
#